data_AF-A0A6J5UKF9-F1
#
_entry.id   AF-A0A6J5UKF9-F1
#
_cell.length_a   1.000
_cell.length_b   1.000
_cell.length_c   1.000
_cell.angle_alpha   90.00
_cell.angle_beta   90.00
_cell.angle_gamma   90.00
#
_symmetry.space_group_name_H-M   'P 1'
#
loop_
_entity.id
_entity.type
_entity.pdbx_description
1 polymer ?
#
loop_
_entity_poly.entity_id
_entity_poly.type
_entity_poly.pdbx_seq_one_letter_code
_entity_poly.pdbx_strand_id
1 'polypeptide(L)'
;MSDSNSTATSSSASPIWLYSYIKLRFFNRIRRFLLSKNARKRPTPSDHFDTSSSRPAKVISNNNEATMAGQVLEKQSGDDHEDDVLGLQRAVKKLHFGVCWEERELAAMEIGTLAKEDVKVRKLVGGLGVIPVLVSMAASEVVSRRRAAVSALIELANGTYTNKALMAEAGIFSKLPKDINILDDPTRHQFAELLFLLSSLANTQFPLSSLETLPFLVGIIESGTSSIETKETCLGALYNLSTMLENAGNLVSNGVVEALLNLSSIKELSEKALATLGNLVVTLMGKKAMENSAAVPESLIEILTWEDKPKCQELSSYILMILAHQSSDQRVKMANSGIVPVLLEVALLGSSLAQKRALKLLQWFKDERQAKMGPHSGPQTARFAIGSPLGSPVNPREAQQGKKMMKNLVKQSLYKNMEMITRRASASGDSSKLKSLIISTSSKSLPY
;
A
#
# COMPACT_ATOMS: atom_id res chain seq x y z
N MET A 1 -11.52 -59.73 12.02
CA MET A 1 -11.07 -60.42 10.79
C MET A 1 -12.07 -60.01 9.72
N SER A 2 -11.79 -59.00 8.89
CA SER A 2 -10.91 -59.06 7.69
C SER A 2 -11.44 -60.07 6.66
N ASP A 3 -11.73 -59.77 5.39
CA ASP A 3 -11.87 -58.50 4.64
C ASP A 3 -13.01 -58.73 3.59
N SER A 4 -13.44 -57.82 2.70
CA SER A 4 -12.96 -56.51 2.25
C SER A 4 -14.13 -55.65 1.73
N ASN A 5 -13.92 -54.37 1.42
CA ASN A 5 -14.79 -53.63 0.50
C ASN A 5 -13.99 -52.50 -0.20
N SER A 6 -13.86 -52.56 -1.53
CA SER A 6 -12.95 -51.72 -2.30
C SER A 6 -13.55 -50.33 -2.63
N THR A 7 -13.29 -49.33 -1.80
CA THR A 7 -13.58 -47.93 -2.14
C THR A 7 -12.50 -47.36 -3.04
N ALA A 8 -12.83 -47.07 -4.30
CA ALA A 8 -11.93 -46.44 -5.25
C ALA A 8 -11.59 -45.00 -4.82
N THR A 9 -10.34 -44.76 -4.44
CA THR A 9 -9.82 -43.41 -4.18
C THR A 9 -9.61 -42.66 -5.50
N SER A 10 -10.49 -41.71 -5.81
CA SER A 10 -10.31 -40.80 -6.95
C SER A 10 -9.20 -39.78 -6.64
N SER A 11 -7.95 -40.16 -6.86
CA SER A 11 -6.81 -39.25 -6.75
C SER A 11 -6.95 -38.10 -7.75
N SER A 12 -6.96 -36.86 -7.29
CA SER A 12 -6.95 -35.66 -8.13
C SER A 12 -5.57 -35.48 -8.78
N ALA A 13 -5.29 -36.28 -9.81
CA ALA A 13 -4.06 -36.18 -10.58
C ALA A 13 -4.08 -34.93 -11.46
N SER A 14 -3.46 -33.85 -10.99
CA SER A 14 -3.18 -32.66 -11.80
C SER A 14 -2.44 -33.07 -13.08
N PRO A 15 -2.90 -32.69 -14.28
CA PRO A 15 -2.41 -33.27 -15.52
C PRO A 15 -1.00 -32.76 -15.86
N ILE A 16 -0.01 -33.63 -15.66
CA ILE A 16 1.41 -33.45 -16.05
C ILE A 16 1.51 -32.98 -17.51
N TRP A 17 0.61 -33.46 -18.37
CA TRP A 17 0.45 -33.03 -19.77
C TRP A 17 0.21 -31.53 -19.95
N LEU A 18 -0.57 -30.88 -19.08
CA LEU A 18 -0.86 -29.45 -19.19
C LEU A 18 0.39 -28.62 -18.90
N TYR A 19 1.17 -29.01 -17.88
CA TYR A 19 2.43 -28.37 -17.54
C TYR A 19 3.49 -28.55 -18.64
N SER A 20 3.60 -29.76 -19.21
CA SER A 20 4.45 -30.04 -20.38
C SER A 20 4.00 -29.25 -21.62
N TYR A 21 2.70 -29.09 -21.85
CA TYR A 21 2.15 -28.31 -22.97
C TYR A 21 2.42 -26.80 -22.81
N ILE A 22 2.29 -26.26 -21.60
CA ILE A 22 2.66 -24.88 -21.28
C ILE A 22 4.16 -24.68 -21.53
N LYS A 23 5.03 -25.57 -21.03
CA LYS A 23 6.48 -25.54 -21.33
C LYS A 23 6.79 -25.65 -22.83
N LEU A 24 6.07 -26.47 -23.59
CA LEU A 24 6.31 -26.60 -25.03
C LEU A 24 5.87 -25.35 -25.82
N ARG A 25 4.69 -24.80 -25.52
CA ARG A 25 4.25 -23.49 -26.08
C ARG A 25 5.23 -22.38 -25.74
N PHE A 26 5.77 -22.43 -24.53
CA PHE A 26 6.74 -21.49 -24.01
C PHE A 26 8.07 -21.52 -24.79
N PHE A 27 8.69 -22.70 -24.91
CA PHE A 27 9.89 -22.87 -25.75
C PHE A 27 9.64 -22.52 -27.22
N ASN A 28 8.45 -22.84 -27.76
CA ASN A 28 8.06 -22.44 -29.13
C ASN A 28 7.83 -20.93 -29.28
N ARG A 29 7.56 -20.19 -28.20
CA ARG A 29 7.43 -18.73 -28.22
C ARG A 29 8.80 -18.05 -28.13
N ILE A 30 9.67 -18.50 -27.23
CA ILE A 30 11.09 -18.10 -27.21
C ILE A 30 11.75 -18.38 -28.55
N ARG A 31 11.66 -19.62 -29.06
CA ARG A 31 12.30 -20.04 -30.31
C ARG A 31 11.84 -19.19 -31.50
N ARG A 32 10.53 -18.90 -31.62
CA ARG A 32 10.04 -18.01 -32.68
C ARG A 32 10.52 -16.57 -32.51
N PHE A 33 10.53 -16.04 -31.30
CA PHE A 33 11.01 -14.69 -31.02
C PHE A 33 12.51 -14.54 -31.36
N LEU A 34 13.36 -15.46 -30.90
CA LEU A 34 14.81 -15.45 -31.17
C LEU A 34 15.18 -15.78 -32.62
N LEU A 35 14.27 -16.38 -33.41
CA LEU A 35 14.46 -16.64 -34.84
C LEU A 35 13.76 -15.62 -35.74
N SER A 36 13.06 -14.63 -35.17
CA SER A 36 12.33 -13.59 -35.91
C SER A 36 13.30 -12.58 -36.51
N LYS A 37 14.00 -13.00 -37.58
CA LYS A 37 14.67 -12.09 -38.49
C LYS A 37 13.60 -11.32 -39.27
N ASN A 38 13.44 -10.02 -38.98
CA ASN A 38 12.76 -9.13 -39.92
C ASN A 38 13.42 -9.29 -41.30
N ALA A 39 12.60 -9.33 -42.35
CA ALA A 39 13.05 -9.76 -43.66
C ALA A 39 14.21 -8.88 -44.16
N ARG A 40 15.38 -9.50 -44.40
CA ARG A 40 16.47 -8.83 -45.10
C ARG A 40 15.92 -8.30 -46.42
N LYS A 41 15.94 -6.98 -46.62
CA LYS A 41 15.71 -6.37 -47.93
C LYS A 41 16.60 -7.10 -48.94
N ARG A 42 15.98 -7.80 -49.90
CA ARG A 42 16.74 -8.36 -51.03
C ARG A 42 17.34 -7.19 -51.80
N PRO A 43 18.63 -7.19 -52.12
CA PRO A 43 19.14 -6.30 -53.17
C PRO A 43 18.45 -6.70 -54.47
N THR A 44 17.70 -5.79 -55.07
CA THR A 44 17.31 -5.93 -56.47
C THR A 44 18.56 -5.81 -57.33
N PRO A 45 18.77 -6.68 -58.33
CA PRO A 45 19.92 -6.55 -59.22
C PRO A 45 19.82 -5.24 -60.00
N SER A 46 20.97 -4.62 -60.22
CA SER A 46 21.12 -3.44 -61.06
C SER A 46 21.01 -3.82 -62.54
N ASP A 47 20.08 -3.21 -63.27
CA ASP A 47 20.18 -3.08 -64.72
C ASP A 47 20.49 -1.62 -65.06
N HIS A 48 21.68 -1.41 -65.65
CA HIS A 48 22.01 -0.18 -66.35
C HIS A 48 21.16 -0.09 -67.62
N PHE A 49 20.63 1.10 -67.91
CA PHE A 49 20.74 1.67 -69.25
C PHE A 49 20.59 3.19 -69.20
N ASP A 50 21.70 3.90 -69.43
CA ASP A 50 21.66 5.27 -69.91
C ASP A 50 21.06 5.31 -71.33
N THR A 51 20.36 6.39 -71.69
CA THR A 51 20.69 7.24 -72.86
C THR A 51 19.79 8.48 -72.90
N SER A 52 20.33 9.55 -73.46
CA SER A 52 19.91 10.94 -73.37
C SER A 52 18.81 11.42 -74.34
N SER A 53 18.25 12.59 -73.98
CA SER A 53 17.80 13.70 -74.84
C SER A 53 16.36 13.70 -75.39
N SER A 54 15.60 14.77 -75.08
CA SER A 54 15.19 15.79 -76.06
C SER A 54 14.41 16.96 -75.39
N ARG A 55 14.58 18.17 -75.90
CA ARG A 55 13.87 19.45 -75.59
C ARG A 55 12.95 19.79 -76.80
N PRO A 56 12.12 20.86 -76.86
CA PRO A 56 11.58 21.79 -75.83
C PRO A 56 10.10 22.29 -76.04
N ALA A 57 9.64 23.19 -75.13
CA ALA A 57 8.82 24.42 -75.34
C ALA A 57 7.30 24.43 -75.67
N LYS A 58 6.50 25.00 -74.72
CA LYS A 58 5.75 26.29 -74.79
C LYS A 58 5.05 26.55 -73.43
N VAL A 59 5.36 27.61 -72.65
CA VAL A 59 4.94 29.04 -72.74
C VAL A 59 3.45 29.28 -72.39
N ILE A 60 3.17 29.89 -71.21
CA ILE A 60 2.43 31.17 -71.01
C ILE A 60 2.24 31.52 -69.50
N SER A 61 2.51 32.80 -69.18
CA SER A 61 2.06 33.67 -68.05
C SER A 61 2.48 33.47 -66.58
N ASN A 62 2.85 34.61 -65.99
CA ASN A 62 3.15 34.88 -64.58
C ASN A 62 1.86 35.21 -63.80
N ASN A 63 1.88 35.04 -62.46
CA ASN A 63 1.95 36.18 -61.53
C ASN A 63 2.12 35.73 -60.07
N ASN A 64 2.58 36.67 -59.24
CA ASN A 64 3.06 36.46 -57.88
C ASN A 64 1.92 36.18 -56.86
N GLU A 65 2.22 35.44 -55.80
CA GLU A 65 2.27 36.02 -54.44
C GLU A 65 2.99 35.09 -53.46
N ALA A 66 3.61 35.67 -52.43
CA ALA A 66 4.48 34.95 -51.50
C ALA A 66 3.80 34.76 -50.14
N THR A 67 3.81 33.54 -49.60
CA THR A 67 3.66 33.34 -48.15
C THR A 67 4.42 32.09 -47.70
N MET A 68 5.12 32.21 -46.58
CA MET A 68 5.96 31.14 -46.02
C MET A 68 5.12 29.95 -45.56
N ALA A 69 5.47 28.74 -46.01
CA ALA A 69 4.95 27.48 -45.50
C ALA A 69 6.11 26.63 -44.95
N GLY A 70 5.97 26.13 -43.73
CA GLY A 70 7.08 25.62 -42.94
C GLY A 70 7.61 24.24 -43.38
N GLN A 71 8.93 24.09 -43.36
CA GLN A 71 9.57 22.78 -43.27
C GLN A 71 9.40 22.26 -41.83
N VAL A 72 8.37 21.44 -41.60
CA VAL A 72 8.38 20.50 -40.49
C VAL A 72 9.14 19.26 -40.95
N LEU A 73 10.38 19.08 -40.50
CA LEU A 73 11.02 17.77 -40.57
C LEU A 73 10.28 16.84 -39.61
N GLU A 74 9.48 15.92 -40.14
CA GLU A 74 9.03 14.76 -39.37
C GLU A 74 10.25 13.91 -38.99
N LYS A 75 10.27 13.52 -37.72
CA LYS A 75 11.47 13.01 -37.06
C LYS A 75 11.59 11.50 -37.22
N GLN A 76 12.86 11.08 -37.29
CA GLN A 76 13.34 9.73 -36.97
C GLN A 76 12.51 9.09 -35.84
N SER A 77 11.87 7.96 -36.13
CA SER A 77 11.09 7.19 -35.15
C SER A 77 10.98 5.68 -35.49
N GLY A 78 11.60 5.23 -36.58
CA GLY A 78 11.59 3.83 -37.01
C GLY A 78 12.81 3.01 -36.61
N ASP A 79 13.96 3.65 -36.37
CA ASP A 79 15.25 2.98 -36.12
C ASP A 79 15.36 2.51 -34.66
N ASP A 80 15.09 3.41 -33.70
CA ASP A 80 15.19 3.15 -32.25
C ASP A 80 14.38 1.92 -31.82
N HIS A 81 13.15 1.79 -32.33
CA HIS A 81 12.26 0.66 -32.01
C HIS A 81 12.69 -0.69 -32.63
N GLU A 82 13.48 -0.71 -33.71
CA GLU A 82 14.07 -1.96 -34.19
C GLU A 82 15.27 -2.38 -33.33
N ASP A 83 16.09 -1.43 -32.86
CA ASP A 83 17.21 -1.72 -31.95
C ASP A 83 16.71 -2.19 -30.57
N ASP A 84 15.66 -1.58 -30.01
CA ASP A 84 15.00 -2.03 -28.78
C ASP A 84 14.60 -3.52 -28.83
N VAL A 85 14.02 -3.95 -29.96
CA VAL A 85 13.56 -5.33 -30.16
C VAL A 85 14.74 -6.29 -30.32
N LEU A 86 15.81 -5.87 -31.00
CA LEU A 86 17.04 -6.65 -31.15
C LEU A 86 17.83 -6.75 -29.83
N GLY A 87 17.87 -5.67 -29.04
CA GLY A 87 18.38 -5.63 -27.67
C GLY A 87 17.60 -6.60 -26.79
N LEU A 88 16.26 -6.54 -26.81
CA LEU A 88 15.42 -7.46 -26.05
C LEU A 88 15.64 -8.93 -26.45
N GLN A 89 15.77 -9.24 -27.76
CA GLN A 89 16.11 -10.59 -28.22
C GLN A 89 17.47 -11.05 -27.68
N ARG A 90 18.48 -10.17 -27.71
CA ARG A 90 19.84 -10.44 -27.21
C ARG A 90 19.83 -10.68 -25.69
N ALA A 91 19.15 -9.83 -24.93
CA ALA A 91 19.02 -9.94 -23.48
C ALA A 91 18.26 -11.21 -23.08
N VAL A 92 17.11 -11.49 -23.69
CA VAL A 92 16.34 -12.74 -23.44
C VAL A 92 17.17 -13.98 -23.77
N LYS A 93 17.96 -13.96 -24.84
CA LYS A 93 18.89 -15.06 -25.17
C LYS A 93 19.97 -15.23 -24.10
N LYS A 94 20.63 -14.16 -23.67
CA LYS A 94 21.65 -14.19 -22.61
C LYS A 94 21.06 -14.65 -21.26
N LEU A 95 19.86 -14.22 -20.90
CA LEU A 95 19.23 -14.62 -19.63
C LEU A 95 18.97 -16.13 -19.55
N HIS A 96 18.43 -16.73 -20.63
CA HIS A 96 18.12 -18.16 -20.69
C HIS A 96 19.34 -19.04 -20.97
N PHE A 97 20.24 -18.59 -21.85
CA PHE A 97 21.31 -19.41 -22.43
C PHE A 97 22.74 -18.85 -22.22
N GLY A 98 22.90 -17.79 -21.43
CA GLY A 98 24.19 -17.23 -21.08
C GLY A 98 25.06 -18.25 -20.33
N VAL A 99 26.34 -18.26 -20.66
CA VAL A 99 27.32 -19.28 -20.25
C VAL A 99 27.77 -19.05 -18.81
N CYS A 100 27.94 -17.79 -18.42
CA CYS A 100 28.25 -17.38 -17.05
C CYS A 100 27.10 -16.60 -16.40
N TRP A 101 27.21 -16.30 -15.11
CA TRP A 101 26.15 -15.61 -14.38
C TRP A 101 26.14 -14.11 -14.65
N GLU A 102 27.32 -13.52 -14.91
CA GLU A 102 27.51 -12.11 -15.23
C GLU A 102 26.74 -11.74 -16.51
N GLU A 103 26.73 -12.61 -17.53
CA GLU A 103 25.90 -12.44 -18.73
C GLU A 103 24.39 -12.40 -18.41
N ARG A 104 23.94 -13.22 -17.45
CA ARG A 104 22.52 -13.29 -17.03
C ARG A 104 22.13 -12.11 -16.16
N GLU A 105 23.06 -11.62 -15.34
CA GLU A 105 22.89 -10.45 -14.47
C GLU A 105 22.80 -9.17 -15.31
N LEU A 106 23.71 -9.00 -16.28
CA LEU A 106 23.63 -7.94 -17.29
C LEU A 106 22.33 -8.02 -18.10
N ALA A 107 21.93 -9.22 -18.53
CA ALA A 107 20.69 -9.42 -19.28
C ALA A 107 19.43 -9.11 -18.46
N ALA A 108 19.41 -9.42 -17.16
CA ALA A 108 18.31 -9.06 -16.27
C ALA A 108 18.17 -7.53 -16.17
N MET A 109 19.29 -6.81 -15.99
CA MET A 109 19.29 -5.35 -15.98
C MET A 109 18.86 -4.74 -17.32
N GLU A 110 19.37 -5.26 -18.45
CA GLU A 110 18.99 -4.84 -19.81
C GLU A 110 17.47 -5.01 -20.05
N ILE A 111 16.89 -6.15 -19.64
CA ILE A 111 15.43 -6.37 -19.69
C ILE A 111 14.68 -5.41 -18.75
N GLY A 112 15.22 -5.11 -17.56
CA GLY A 112 14.63 -4.16 -16.62
C GLY A 112 14.52 -2.75 -17.21
N THR A 113 15.59 -2.24 -17.83
CA THR A 113 15.60 -0.93 -18.50
C THR A 113 14.58 -0.86 -19.63
N LEU A 114 14.60 -1.83 -20.56
CA LEU A 114 13.63 -1.89 -21.66
C LEU A 114 12.18 -2.04 -21.15
N ALA A 115 11.98 -2.78 -20.06
CA ALA A 115 10.69 -2.94 -19.41
C ALA A 115 10.19 -1.65 -18.73
N LYS A 116 11.09 -0.82 -18.18
CA LYS A 116 10.74 0.48 -17.58
C LYS A 116 10.11 1.41 -18.62
N GLU A 117 10.76 1.50 -19.77
CA GLU A 117 10.46 2.45 -20.84
C GLU A 117 9.22 2.06 -21.67
N ASP A 118 9.04 0.78 -22.02
CA ASP A 118 7.91 0.35 -22.86
C ASP A 118 6.97 -0.71 -22.22
N VAL A 119 5.69 -0.36 -22.15
CA VAL A 119 4.59 -1.24 -21.72
C VAL A 119 4.42 -2.45 -22.65
N LYS A 120 4.75 -2.33 -23.95
CA LYS A 120 4.69 -3.48 -24.88
C LYS A 120 5.81 -4.47 -24.57
N VAL A 121 7.02 -4.00 -24.26
CA VAL A 121 8.11 -4.85 -23.73
C VAL A 121 7.65 -5.60 -22.48
N ARG A 122 7.04 -4.92 -21.48
CA ARG A 122 6.50 -5.59 -20.28
C ARG A 122 5.55 -6.74 -20.62
N LYS A 123 4.60 -6.52 -21.54
CA LYS A 123 3.64 -7.55 -22.00
C LYS A 123 4.29 -8.68 -22.80
N LEU A 124 5.28 -8.35 -23.64
CA LEU A 124 6.00 -9.31 -24.47
C LEU A 124 6.86 -10.25 -23.61
N VAL A 125 7.61 -9.68 -22.65
CA VAL A 125 8.53 -10.40 -21.75
C VAL A 125 7.81 -11.46 -20.91
N GLY A 126 6.58 -11.20 -20.45
CA GLY A 126 5.76 -12.22 -19.77
C GLY A 126 5.55 -13.49 -20.62
N GLY A 127 5.30 -13.31 -21.93
CA GLY A 127 5.20 -14.41 -22.90
C GLY A 127 6.54 -15.07 -23.30
N LEU A 128 7.67 -14.47 -22.93
CA LEU A 128 9.03 -15.00 -23.11
C LEU A 128 9.60 -15.58 -21.81
N GLY A 129 8.88 -15.46 -20.68
CA GLY A 129 9.10 -16.15 -19.39
C GLY A 129 10.54 -16.14 -18.92
N VAL A 130 11.18 -15.02 -19.20
CA VAL A 130 12.07 -14.30 -18.31
C VAL A 130 11.59 -14.39 -16.85
N ILE A 131 10.29 -14.23 -16.58
CA ILE A 131 9.74 -14.17 -15.20
C ILE A 131 10.14 -15.40 -14.34
N PRO A 132 9.86 -16.67 -14.72
CA PRO A 132 10.37 -17.83 -13.97
C PRO A 132 11.89 -17.86 -13.74
N VAL A 133 12.69 -17.37 -14.69
CA VAL A 133 14.16 -17.31 -14.57
C VAL A 133 14.58 -16.24 -13.57
N LEU A 134 14.02 -15.03 -13.67
CA LEU A 134 14.26 -13.95 -12.71
C LEU A 134 13.79 -14.33 -11.30
N VAL A 135 12.62 -14.95 -11.16
CA VAL A 135 12.13 -15.45 -9.87
C VAL A 135 13.07 -16.53 -9.30
N SER A 136 13.71 -17.35 -10.14
CA SER A 136 14.77 -18.26 -9.69
C SER A 136 16.07 -17.55 -9.32
N MET A 137 16.43 -16.46 -10.00
CA MET A 137 17.61 -15.65 -9.70
C MET A 137 17.44 -14.81 -8.42
N ALA A 138 16.22 -14.36 -8.10
CA ALA A 138 15.89 -13.67 -6.85
C ALA A 138 16.08 -14.55 -5.60
N ALA A 139 15.99 -15.88 -5.75
CA ALA A 139 16.29 -16.84 -4.69
C ALA A 139 17.81 -17.08 -4.47
N SER A 140 18.67 -16.50 -5.30
CA SER A 140 20.12 -16.73 -5.24
C SER A 140 20.76 -16.15 -3.98
N GLU A 141 21.74 -16.87 -3.41
CA GLU A 141 22.57 -16.37 -2.31
C GLU A 141 23.49 -15.21 -2.74
N VAL A 142 23.94 -15.23 -4.01
CA VAL A 142 24.75 -14.16 -4.61
C VAL A 142 23.96 -12.84 -4.70
N VAL A 143 24.47 -11.78 -4.05
CA VAL A 143 23.79 -10.48 -3.91
C VAL A 143 23.57 -9.77 -5.24
N SER A 144 24.58 -9.70 -6.12
CA SER A 144 24.46 -9.05 -7.44
C SER A 144 23.33 -9.67 -8.26
N ARG A 145 23.30 -11.01 -8.32
CA ARG A 145 22.26 -11.79 -8.98
C ARG A 145 20.87 -11.53 -8.45
N ARG A 146 20.74 -11.50 -7.13
CA ARG A 146 19.48 -11.24 -6.44
C ARG A 146 18.96 -9.85 -6.80
N ARG A 147 19.80 -8.81 -6.68
CA ARG A 147 19.43 -7.42 -7.00
C ARG A 147 19.06 -7.25 -8.47
N ALA A 148 19.90 -7.72 -9.40
CA ALA A 148 19.61 -7.64 -10.83
C ALA A 148 18.27 -8.28 -11.19
N ALA A 149 17.94 -9.41 -10.56
CA ALA A 149 16.66 -10.08 -10.75
C ALA A 149 15.47 -9.33 -10.12
N VAL A 150 15.59 -8.86 -8.87
CA VAL A 150 14.49 -8.16 -8.18
C VAL A 150 14.20 -6.81 -8.86
N SER A 151 15.22 -6.04 -9.24
CA SER A 151 15.06 -4.81 -10.04
C SER A 151 14.29 -5.06 -11.34
N ALA A 152 14.64 -6.11 -12.08
CA ALA A 152 13.93 -6.47 -13.31
C ALA A 152 12.49 -6.93 -13.04
N LEU A 153 12.22 -7.62 -11.92
CA LEU A 153 10.87 -8.02 -11.52
C LEU A 153 10.00 -6.83 -11.13
N ILE A 154 10.54 -5.81 -10.44
CA ILE A 154 9.83 -4.56 -10.10
C ILE A 154 9.32 -3.88 -11.37
N GLU A 155 10.21 -3.63 -12.33
CA GLU A 155 9.85 -2.97 -13.60
C GLU A 155 8.83 -3.81 -14.39
N LEU A 156 9.00 -5.14 -14.43
CA LEU A 156 8.04 -6.03 -15.09
C LEU A 156 6.67 -6.10 -14.39
N ALA A 157 6.61 -5.93 -13.06
CA ALA A 157 5.36 -5.91 -12.31
C ALA A 157 4.58 -4.60 -12.53
N ASN A 158 5.27 -3.52 -12.89
CA ASN A 158 4.66 -2.20 -13.02
C ASN A 158 3.59 -2.15 -14.14
N GLY A 159 2.37 -1.77 -13.78
CA GLY A 159 1.24 -1.60 -14.72
C GLY A 159 0.75 -2.88 -15.43
N THR A 160 1.15 -4.09 -15.04
CA THR A 160 0.72 -5.33 -15.72
C THR A 160 0.26 -6.45 -14.77
N TYR A 161 -1.06 -6.69 -14.70
CA TYR A 161 -1.63 -7.80 -13.92
C TYR A 161 -1.04 -9.17 -14.31
N THR A 162 -0.90 -9.43 -15.60
CA THR A 162 -0.39 -10.70 -16.13
C THR A 162 1.01 -11.04 -15.62
N ASN A 163 1.93 -10.07 -15.54
CA ASN A 163 3.28 -10.36 -15.06
C ASN A 163 3.29 -10.61 -13.55
N LYS A 164 2.49 -9.86 -12.77
CA LYS A 164 2.32 -10.11 -11.33
C LYS A 164 1.78 -11.52 -11.07
N ALA A 165 0.78 -11.95 -11.84
CA ALA A 165 0.24 -13.31 -11.77
C ALA A 165 1.32 -14.37 -12.12
N LEU A 166 2.08 -14.18 -13.20
CA LEU A 166 3.18 -15.07 -13.58
C LEU A 166 4.30 -15.14 -12.52
N MET A 167 4.55 -14.07 -11.76
CA MET A 167 5.49 -14.07 -10.64
C MET A 167 4.97 -14.90 -9.46
N ALA A 168 3.68 -14.78 -9.14
CA ALA A 168 3.02 -15.58 -8.12
C ALA A 168 3.02 -17.08 -8.51
N GLU A 169 2.67 -17.41 -9.77
CA GLU A 169 2.73 -18.77 -10.32
C GLU A 169 4.16 -19.35 -10.35
N ALA A 170 5.19 -18.51 -10.56
CA ALA A 170 6.59 -18.91 -10.49
C ALA A 170 7.13 -19.10 -9.05
N GLY A 171 6.28 -18.87 -8.03
CA GLY A 171 6.59 -19.09 -6.63
C GLY A 171 7.48 -18.02 -6.01
N ILE A 172 7.30 -16.73 -6.35
CA ILE A 172 8.11 -15.64 -5.77
C ILE A 172 7.99 -15.56 -4.24
N PHE A 173 6.80 -15.80 -3.68
CA PHE A 173 6.54 -15.72 -2.24
C PHE A 173 7.32 -16.77 -1.42
N SER A 174 7.49 -17.98 -1.97
CA SER A 174 8.29 -19.06 -1.34
C SER A 174 9.79 -18.97 -1.61
N LYS A 175 10.23 -17.89 -2.26
CA LYS A 175 11.63 -17.61 -2.62
C LYS A 175 12.16 -16.33 -1.96
N LEU A 176 11.41 -15.76 -1.04
CA LEU A 176 11.86 -14.64 -0.20
C LEU A 176 13.05 -15.09 0.68
N PRO A 177 14.06 -14.23 0.90
CA PRO A 177 15.15 -14.55 1.81
C PRO A 177 14.65 -14.83 3.23
N LYS A 178 15.05 -15.97 3.81
CA LYS A 178 14.58 -16.42 5.14
C LYS A 178 15.09 -15.55 6.30
N ASP A 179 16.29 -14.99 6.15
CA ASP A 179 16.88 -14.08 7.14
C ASP A 179 17.07 -12.69 6.52
N ILE A 180 16.33 -11.73 7.09
CA ILE A 180 16.35 -10.31 6.73
C ILE A 180 17.62 -9.58 7.17
N ASN A 181 18.40 -10.15 8.10
CA ASN A 181 19.61 -9.53 8.66
C ASN A 181 20.80 -9.67 7.71
N ILE A 182 20.75 -10.65 6.81
CA ILE A 182 21.70 -10.84 5.70
C ILE A 182 21.47 -9.79 4.59
N LEU A 183 20.29 -9.15 4.57
CA LEU A 183 19.96 -8.11 3.60
C LEU A 183 20.39 -6.73 4.13
N ASP A 184 21.04 -5.93 3.29
CA ASP A 184 21.16 -4.49 3.53
C ASP A 184 19.85 -3.75 3.17
N ASP A 185 19.70 -2.52 3.65
CA ASP A 185 18.47 -1.75 3.46
C ASP A 185 18.05 -1.57 1.98
N PRO A 186 18.96 -1.27 1.02
CA PRO A 186 18.59 -1.23 -0.39
C PRO A 186 18.01 -2.55 -0.93
N THR A 187 18.52 -3.71 -0.48
CA THR A 187 17.96 -5.00 -0.89
C THR A 187 16.61 -5.25 -0.22
N ARG A 188 16.43 -4.88 1.06
CA ARG A 188 15.13 -4.93 1.74
C ARG A 188 14.10 -4.05 1.05
N HIS A 189 14.48 -2.83 0.67
CA HIS A 189 13.64 -1.90 -0.06
C HIS A 189 13.15 -2.50 -1.37
N GLN A 190 14.05 -3.07 -2.18
CA GLN A 190 13.68 -3.73 -3.44
C GLN A 190 12.67 -4.87 -3.26
N PHE A 191 12.83 -5.72 -2.24
CA PHE A 191 11.82 -6.74 -1.95
C PHE A 191 10.51 -6.13 -1.42
N ALA A 192 10.57 -5.09 -0.59
CA ALA A 192 9.39 -4.37 -0.12
C ALA A 192 8.60 -3.76 -1.29
N GLU A 193 9.28 -3.14 -2.25
CA GLU A 193 8.68 -2.55 -3.46
C GLU A 193 8.04 -3.63 -4.34
N LEU A 194 8.73 -4.74 -4.58
CA LEU A 194 8.18 -5.87 -5.32
C LEU A 194 6.93 -6.44 -4.63
N LEU A 195 6.97 -6.63 -3.30
CA LEU A 195 5.81 -7.11 -2.53
C LEU A 195 4.67 -6.09 -2.48
N PHE A 196 4.96 -4.79 -2.43
CA PHE A 196 3.96 -3.72 -2.56
C PHE A 196 3.30 -3.76 -3.95
N LEU A 197 4.07 -3.89 -5.03
CA LEU A 197 3.50 -4.04 -6.37
C LEU A 197 2.66 -5.32 -6.48
N LEU A 198 3.12 -6.44 -5.93
CA LEU A 198 2.38 -7.70 -5.94
C LEU A 198 1.11 -7.65 -5.08
N SER A 199 1.09 -6.88 -3.97
CA SER A 199 -0.06 -6.76 -3.06
C SER A 199 -1.38 -6.33 -3.72
N SER A 200 -1.33 -5.72 -4.91
CA SER A 200 -2.53 -5.47 -5.73
C SER A 200 -3.25 -6.74 -6.22
N LEU A 201 -2.67 -7.92 -6.02
CA LEU A 201 -3.28 -9.23 -6.26
C LEU A 201 -4.06 -9.76 -5.03
N ALA A 202 -4.20 -8.99 -3.95
CA ALA A 202 -4.86 -9.43 -2.71
C ALA A 202 -6.28 -9.97 -2.90
N ASN A 203 -6.99 -9.53 -3.94
CA ASN A 203 -8.35 -9.95 -4.31
C ASN A 203 -8.40 -11.16 -5.27
N THR A 204 -7.32 -11.93 -5.37
CA THR A 204 -7.20 -13.07 -6.29
C THR A 204 -6.91 -14.38 -5.56
N GLN A 205 -6.92 -15.50 -6.29
CA GLN A 205 -6.63 -16.84 -5.75
C GLN A 205 -5.17 -17.06 -5.27
N PHE A 206 -4.29 -16.06 -5.35
CA PHE A 206 -2.89 -16.22 -4.96
C PHE A 206 -2.71 -16.04 -3.44
N PRO A 207 -1.90 -16.90 -2.78
CA PRO A 207 -1.71 -16.87 -1.33
C PRO A 207 -0.74 -15.75 -0.89
N LEU A 208 -1.12 -14.49 -1.08
CA LEU A 208 -0.28 -13.35 -0.72
C LEU A 208 -0.11 -13.19 0.80
N SER A 209 -1.16 -13.44 1.57
CA SER A 209 -1.10 -13.52 3.04
C SER A 209 -0.56 -14.89 3.51
N SER A 210 0.48 -15.38 2.83
CA SER A 210 1.17 -16.65 3.14
C SER A 210 2.06 -16.54 4.38
N LEU A 211 2.40 -17.70 4.92
CA LEU A 211 3.31 -17.90 6.06
C LEU A 211 4.73 -17.36 5.82
N GLU A 212 5.11 -17.08 4.57
CA GLU A 212 6.44 -16.59 4.21
C GLU A 212 6.43 -15.07 3.97
N THR A 213 5.39 -14.54 3.32
CA THR A 213 5.32 -13.12 2.93
C THR A 213 5.07 -12.19 4.11
N LEU A 214 4.17 -12.56 5.04
CA LEU A 214 3.83 -11.70 6.17
C LEU A 214 4.98 -11.58 7.19
N PRO A 215 5.63 -12.66 7.65
CA PRO A 215 6.81 -12.54 8.52
C PRO A 215 7.97 -11.78 7.87
N PHE A 216 8.15 -11.91 6.55
CA PHE A 216 9.18 -11.15 5.84
C PHE A 216 8.92 -9.62 5.88
N LEU A 217 7.67 -9.20 5.62
CA LEU A 217 7.27 -7.78 5.72
C LEU A 217 7.35 -7.25 7.16
N VAL A 218 6.88 -8.02 8.14
CA VAL A 218 6.92 -7.65 9.56
C VAL A 218 8.37 -7.54 10.05
N GLY A 219 9.23 -8.50 9.70
CA GLY A 219 10.65 -8.44 10.03
C GLY A 219 11.35 -7.21 9.44
N ILE A 220 11.05 -6.82 8.19
CA ILE A 220 11.59 -5.57 7.62
C ILE A 220 11.13 -4.34 8.43
N ILE A 221 9.87 -4.32 8.89
CA ILE A 221 9.31 -3.25 9.72
C ILE A 221 9.97 -3.19 11.10
N GLU A 222 10.21 -4.34 11.72
CA GLU A 222 10.79 -4.44 13.07
C GLU A 222 12.31 -4.23 13.10
N SER A 223 13.01 -4.49 11.98
CA SER A 223 14.44 -4.24 11.86
C SER A 223 14.80 -2.78 12.16
N GLY A 224 15.70 -2.58 13.12
CA GLY A 224 16.28 -1.28 13.46
C GLY A 224 17.22 -0.72 12.39
N THR A 225 17.57 -1.49 11.36
CA THR A 225 18.42 -1.05 10.25
C THR A 225 17.65 -0.78 8.95
N SER A 226 16.32 -0.93 8.94
CA SER A 226 15.48 -0.55 7.81
C SER A 226 15.16 0.95 7.84
N SER A 227 15.28 1.64 6.70
CA SER A 227 14.93 3.06 6.58
C SER A 227 13.42 3.30 6.67
N ILE A 228 13.03 4.56 6.95
CA ILE A 228 11.61 4.97 7.02
C ILE A 228 10.90 4.67 5.69
N GLU A 229 11.57 4.93 4.56
CA GLU A 229 11.05 4.65 3.22
C GLU A 229 10.78 3.14 3.00
N THR A 230 11.73 2.29 3.37
CA THR A 230 11.56 0.82 3.34
C THR A 230 10.38 0.37 4.20
N LYS A 231 10.18 0.96 5.39
CA LYS A 231 9.04 0.67 6.28
C LYS A 231 7.73 1.18 5.71
N GLU A 232 7.71 2.36 5.07
CA GLU A 232 6.52 2.91 4.39
C GLU A 232 6.06 2.03 3.22
N THR A 233 7.01 1.50 2.45
CA THR A 233 6.74 0.57 1.35
C THR A 233 6.14 -0.74 1.86
N CYS A 234 6.69 -1.33 2.93
CA CYS A 234 6.12 -2.51 3.59
C CYS A 234 4.70 -2.24 4.12
N LEU A 235 4.51 -1.08 4.76
CA LEU A 235 3.21 -0.60 5.24
C LEU A 235 2.21 -0.39 4.09
N GLY A 236 2.68 0.02 2.91
CA GLY A 236 1.88 0.03 1.68
C GLY A 236 1.37 -1.35 1.28
N ALA A 237 2.22 -2.38 1.35
CA ALA A 237 1.81 -3.75 1.06
C ALA A 237 0.78 -4.26 2.08
N LEU A 238 1.03 -4.04 3.38
CA LEU A 238 0.10 -4.43 4.46
C LEU A 238 -1.24 -3.70 4.37
N TYR A 239 -1.25 -2.40 4.03
CA TYR A 239 -2.48 -1.65 3.78
C TYR A 239 -3.32 -2.31 2.69
N ASN A 240 -2.73 -2.59 1.52
CA ASN A 240 -3.43 -3.24 0.42
C ASN A 240 -3.98 -4.62 0.82
N LEU A 241 -3.19 -5.45 1.50
CA LEU A 241 -3.62 -6.76 1.99
C LEU A 241 -4.77 -6.67 2.99
N SER A 242 -4.77 -5.65 3.86
CA SER A 242 -5.83 -5.42 4.87
C SER A 242 -7.18 -5.00 4.30
N THR A 243 -7.24 -4.56 3.03
CA THR A 243 -8.53 -4.20 2.39
C THR A 243 -9.43 -5.41 2.14
N MET A 244 -8.86 -6.62 2.13
CA MET A 244 -9.59 -7.88 1.98
C MET A 244 -9.83 -8.50 3.37
N LEU A 245 -11.10 -8.69 3.74
CA LEU A 245 -11.48 -9.13 5.08
C LEU A 245 -11.01 -10.56 5.38
N GLU A 246 -10.86 -11.41 4.37
CA GLU A 246 -10.36 -12.78 4.50
C GLU A 246 -8.90 -12.82 5.01
N ASN A 247 -8.10 -11.80 4.66
CA ASN A 247 -6.69 -11.73 5.06
C ASN A 247 -6.51 -11.38 6.55
N ALA A 248 -7.54 -10.86 7.23
CA ALA A 248 -7.42 -10.36 8.60
C ALA A 248 -6.95 -11.41 9.60
N GLY A 249 -7.37 -12.68 9.45
CA GLY A 249 -6.90 -13.78 10.30
C GLY A 249 -5.41 -14.07 10.16
N ASN A 250 -4.88 -14.00 8.93
CA ASN A 250 -3.46 -14.22 8.66
C ASN A 250 -2.62 -13.00 9.08
N LEU A 251 -3.10 -11.78 8.82
CA LEU A 251 -2.44 -10.55 9.28
C LEU A 251 -2.28 -10.54 10.81
N VAL A 252 -3.37 -10.81 11.55
CA VAL A 252 -3.34 -10.89 13.02
C VAL A 252 -2.40 -11.99 13.52
N SER A 253 -2.47 -13.19 12.95
CA SER A 253 -1.64 -14.33 13.39
C SER A 253 -0.15 -14.15 13.14
N ASN A 254 0.25 -13.24 12.24
CA ASN A 254 1.64 -12.91 11.93
C ASN A 254 2.11 -11.61 12.62
N GLY A 255 1.48 -11.19 13.72
CA GLY A 255 1.95 -10.05 14.54
C GLY A 255 1.70 -8.66 13.94
N VAL A 256 1.02 -8.55 12.79
CA VAL A 256 0.88 -7.27 12.06
C VAL A 256 0.23 -6.17 12.90
N VAL A 257 -0.67 -6.50 13.83
CA VAL A 257 -1.30 -5.50 14.72
C VAL A 257 -0.27 -4.81 15.62
N GLU A 258 0.71 -5.54 16.15
CA GLU A 258 1.76 -5.00 17.01
C GLU A 258 2.76 -4.15 16.19
N ALA A 259 3.21 -4.67 15.05
CA ALA A 259 4.06 -3.93 14.12
C ALA A 259 3.40 -2.60 13.66
N LEU A 260 2.09 -2.62 13.36
CA LEU A 260 1.35 -1.41 13.00
C LEU A 260 1.18 -0.42 14.16
N LEU A 261 1.03 -0.89 15.40
CA LEU A 261 0.99 -0.01 16.58
C LEU A 261 2.33 0.69 16.77
N ASN A 262 3.44 -0.03 16.67
CA ASN A 262 4.78 0.53 16.74
C ASN A 262 5.03 1.57 15.63
N LEU A 263 4.57 1.30 14.40
CA LEU A 263 4.60 2.29 13.31
C LEU A 263 3.63 3.47 13.52
N SER A 264 2.55 3.31 14.29
CA SER A 264 1.56 4.37 14.52
C SER A 264 2.11 5.54 15.35
N SER A 265 3.08 5.28 16.23
CA SER A 265 3.81 6.31 17.00
C SER A 265 4.84 7.09 16.17
N ILE A 266 5.19 6.65 14.95
CA ILE A 266 6.11 7.36 14.06
C ILE A 266 5.30 8.34 13.22
N LYS A 267 5.45 9.65 13.44
CA LYS A 267 4.60 10.70 12.83
C LYS A 267 4.53 10.65 11.30
N GLU A 268 5.58 10.22 10.63
CA GLU A 268 5.69 10.06 9.17
C GLU A 268 4.82 8.90 8.65
N LEU A 269 4.78 7.78 9.37
CA LEU A 269 4.12 6.53 8.98
C LEU A 269 2.71 6.37 9.56
N SER A 270 2.45 7.13 10.64
CA SER A 270 1.26 7.06 11.49
C SER A 270 -0.08 6.97 10.75
N GLU A 271 -0.33 7.86 9.78
CA GLU A 271 -1.63 7.92 9.09
C GLU A 271 -1.97 6.60 8.38
N LYS A 272 -0.98 6.01 7.69
CA LYS A 272 -1.16 4.76 6.93
C LYS A 272 -1.18 3.54 7.85
N ALA A 273 -0.44 3.58 8.96
CA ALA A 273 -0.50 2.56 10.01
C ALA A 273 -1.89 2.52 10.66
N LEU A 274 -2.43 3.67 11.05
CA LEU A 274 -3.77 3.83 11.60
C LEU A 274 -4.86 3.49 10.57
N ALA A 275 -4.67 3.80 9.29
CA ALA A 275 -5.62 3.38 8.25
C ALA A 275 -5.65 1.84 8.11
N THR A 276 -4.49 1.18 8.19
CA THR A 276 -4.38 -0.29 8.16
C THR A 276 -5.01 -0.93 9.41
N LEU A 277 -4.78 -0.37 10.60
CA LEU A 277 -5.49 -0.76 11.83
C LEU A 277 -7.01 -0.51 11.72
N GLY A 278 -7.43 0.57 11.05
CA GLY A 278 -8.83 0.86 10.76
C GLY A 278 -9.52 -0.22 9.91
N ASN A 279 -8.81 -0.79 8.93
CA ASN A 279 -9.32 -1.93 8.16
C ASN A 279 -9.40 -3.22 9.00
N LEU A 280 -8.46 -3.42 9.93
CA LEU A 280 -8.44 -4.61 10.79
C LEU A 280 -9.48 -4.55 11.92
N VAL A 281 -9.73 -3.39 12.54
CA VAL A 281 -10.59 -3.26 13.74
C VAL A 281 -12.07 -3.53 13.47
N VAL A 282 -12.51 -3.46 12.21
CA VAL A 282 -13.88 -3.85 11.82
C VAL A 282 -14.06 -5.36 11.69
N THR A 283 -12.97 -6.13 11.70
CA THR A 283 -13.02 -7.61 11.67
C THR A 283 -13.02 -8.18 13.09
N LEU A 284 -13.65 -9.34 13.30
CA LEU A 284 -13.67 -9.99 14.61
C LEU A 284 -12.26 -10.34 15.11
N MET A 285 -11.36 -10.76 14.22
CA MET A 285 -9.99 -11.13 14.57
C MET A 285 -9.15 -9.89 14.91
N GLY A 286 -9.19 -8.85 14.06
CA GLY A 286 -8.46 -7.61 14.31
C GLY A 286 -8.97 -6.85 15.53
N LYS A 287 -10.30 -6.80 15.74
CA LYS A 287 -10.89 -6.26 16.98
C LYS A 287 -10.35 -6.97 18.21
N LYS A 288 -10.46 -8.31 18.28
CA LYS A 288 -9.96 -9.09 19.42
C LYS A 288 -8.46 -8.92 19.66
N ALA A 289 -7.65 -8.87 18.61
CA ALA A 289 -6.21 -8.64 18.73
C ALA A 289 -5.90 -7.28 19.38
N MET A 290 -6.60 -6.22 18.96
CA MET A 290 -6.45 -4.89 19.56
C MET A 290 -7.03 -4.82 20.98
N GLU A 291 -8.16 -5.48 21.24
CA GLU A 291 -8.79 -5.55 22.58
C GLU A 291 -7.91 -6.26 23.62
N ASN A 292 -7.06 -7.20 23.17
CA ASN A 292 -6.12 -7.96 23.99
C ASN A 292 -4.78 -7.24 24.22
N SER A 293 -4.38 -6.32 23.33
CA SER A 293 -3.14 -5.56 23.49
C SER A 293 -3.29 -4.46 24.55
N ALA A 294 -2.37 -4.44 25.51
CA ALA A 294 -2.33 -3.42 26.56
C ALA A 294 -1.86 -2.04 26.07
N ALA A 295 -1.08 -2.00 24.98
CA ALA A 295 -0.55 -0.75 24.42
C ALA A 295 -1.60 0.05 23.62
N VAL A 296 -2.62 -0.63 23.06
CA VAL A 296 -3.61 -0.01 22.16
C VAL A 296 -4.29 1.23 22.75
N PRO A 297 -4.80 1.24 24.00
CA PRO A 297 -5.39 2.45 24.57
C PRO A 297 -4.38 3.59 24.65
N GLU A 298 -3.18 3.34 25.17
CA GLU A 298 -2.16 4.37 25.40
C GLU A 298 -1.67 5.00 24.09
N SER A 299 -1.22 4.20 23.12
CA SER A 299 -0.73 4.70 21.83
C SER A 299 -1.80 5.48 21.06
N LEU A 300 -3.06 5.01 21.06
CA LEU A 300 -4.13 5.71 20.36
C LEU A 300 -4.54 7.01 21.08
N ILE A 301 -4.55 7.03 22.42
CA ILE A 301 -4.81 8.24 23.20
C ILE A 301 -3.70 9.27 23.00
N GLU A 302 -2.43 8.86 22.94
CA GLU A 302 -1.31 9.76 22.60
C GLU A 302 -1.53 10.43 21.24
N ILE A 303 -1.86 9.65 20.20
CA ILE A 303 -2.12 10.15 18.84
C ILE A 303 -3.31 11.13 18.79
N LEU A 304 -4.29 11.01 19.70
CA LEU A 304 -5.37 12.01 19.81
C LEU A 304 -4.86 13.40 20.25
N THR A 305 -3.71 13.50 20.90
CA THR A 305 -3.12 14.79 21.31
C THR A 305 -2.40 15.53 20.18
N TRP A 306 -2.17 14.89 19.03
CA TRP A 306 -1.40 15.47 17.94
C TRP A 306 -2.20 16.52 17.14
N GLU A 307 -2.24 17.76 17.63
CA GLU A 307 -2.93 18.88 16.96
C GLU A 307 -2.45 19.13 15.51
N ASP A 308 -1.20 18.81 15.20
CA ASP A 308 -0.59 18.97 13.87
C ASP A 308 -0.95 17.85 12.88
N LYS A 309 -1.59 16.77 13.36
CA LYS A 309 -1.94 15.57 12.57
C LYS A 309 -3.44 15.26 12.68
N PRO A 310 -4.34 16.15 12.21
CA PRO A 310 -5.79 15.98 12.34
C PRO A 310 -6.31 14.69 11.70
N LYS A 311 -5.65 14.17 10.66
CA LYS A 311 -6.04 12.90 10.04
C LYS A 311 -5.72 11.68 10.91
N CYS A 312 -4.63 11.73 11.66
CA CYS A 312 -4.30 10.70 12.65
C CYS A 312 -5.26 10.74 13.83
N GLN A 313 -5.68 11.93 14.29
CA GLN A 313 -6.76 12.07 15.28
C GLN A 313 -8.09 11.45 14.80
N GLU A 314 -8.45 11.65 13.52
CA GLU A 314 -9.65 11.03 12.93
C GLU A 314 -9.57 9.49 12.93
N LEU A 315 -8.44 8.92 12.55
CA LEU A 315 -8.26 7.47 12.46
C LEU A 315 -8.13 6.82 13.85
N SER A 316 -7.39 7.44 14.78
CA SER A 316 -7.32 6.99 16.18
C SER A 316 -8.71 7.03 16.85
N SER A 317 -9.43 8.15 16.75
CA SER A 317 -10.79 8.27 17.31
C SER A 317 -11.78 7.29 16.68
N TYR A 318 -11.57 6.87 15.43
CA TYR A 318 -12.34 5.80 14.80
C TYR A 318 -12.06 4.43 15.45
N ILE A 319 -10.80 4.03 15.54
CA ILE A 319 -10.40 2.74 16.13
C ILE A 319 -10.88 2.65 17.59
N LEU A 320 -10.64 3.69 18.38
CA LEU A 320 -11.12 3.79 19.77
C LEU A 320 -12.66 3.70 19.85
N MET A 321 -13.40 4.31 18.92
CA MET A 321 -14.86 4.23 18.89
C MET A 321 -15.36 2.80 18.57
N ILE A 322 -14.71 2.05 17.67
CA ILE A 322 -15.08 0.66 17.36
C ILE A 322 -14.76 -0.29 18.53
N LEU A 323 -13.64 -0.06 19.23
CA LEU A 323 -13.25 -0.82 20.42
C LEU A 323 -14.20 -0.54 21.61
N ALA A 324 -14.53 0.73 21.86
CA ALA A 324 -15.45 1.15 22.93
C ALA A 324 -16.91 0.74 22.66
N HIS A 325 -17.31 0.54 21.40
CA HIS A 325 -18.67 0.17 21.05
C HIS A 325 -19.05 -1.20 21.62
N GLN A 326 -20.15 -1.23 22.40
CA GLN A 326 -20.70 -2.41 23.08
C GLN A 326 -19.74 -3.13 24.06
N SER A 327 -18.56 -2.57 24.37
CA SER A 327 -17.58 -3.18 25.27
C SER A 327 -17.32 -2.31 26.50
N SER A 328 -17.86 -2.72 27.67
CA SER A 328 -17.64 -2.00 28.93
C SER A 328 -16.19 -2.09 29.39
N ASP A 329 -15.58 -3.28 29.25
CA ASP A 329 -14.21 -3.53 29.69
C ASP A 329 -13.20 -2.65 28.93
N GLN A 330 -13.40 -2.49 27.60
CA GLN A 330 -12.56 -1.62 26.80
C GLN A 330 -12.74 -0.14 27.17
N ARG A 331 -13.96 0.31 27.49
CA ARG A 331 -14.17 1.66 28.02
C ARG A 331 -13.50 1.83 29.39
N VAL A 332 -13.58 0.86 30.29
CA VAL A 332 -12.85 0.90 31.56
C VAL A 332 -11.33 0.97 31.34
N LYS A 333 -10.76 0.15 30.44
CA LYS A 333 -9.33 0.23 30.06
C LYS A 333 -8.96 1.65 29.59
N MET A 334 -9.68 2.20 28.61
CA MET A 334 -9.42 3.55 28.08
C MET A 334 -9.59 4.66 29.14
N ALA A 335 -10.58 4.53 30.03
CA ALA A 335 -10.79 5.48 31.12
C ALA A 335 -9.62 5.48 32.11
N ASN A 336 -9.09 4.29 32.45
CA ASN A 336 -7.90 4.13 33.29
C ASN A 336 -6.64 4.68 32.60
N SER A 337 -6.53 4.55 31.27
CA SER A 337 -5.50 5.21 30.44
C SER A 337 -5.72 6.71 30.20
N GLY A 338 -6.67 7.36 30.90
CA GLY A 338 -6.82 8.82 30.87
C GLY A 338 -7.46 9.40 29.61
N ILE A 339 -8.26 8.63 28.86
CA ILE A 339 -8.88 9.09 27.60
C ILE A 339 -9.81 10.31 27.76
N VAL A 340 -10.48 10.47 28.91
CA VAL A 340 -11.63 11.40 29.05
C VAL A 340 -11.22 12.88 28.90
N PRO A 341 -10.16 13.40 29.54
CA PRO A 341 -9.66 14.75 29.28
C PRO A 341 -9.27 14.98 27.81
N VAL A 342 -8.61 14.01 27.18
CA VAL A 342 -8.18 14.10 25.77
C VAL A 342 -9.38 14.17 24.83
N LEU A 343 -10.46 13.42 25.09
CA LEU A 343 -11.69 13.52 24.30
C LEU A 343 -12.40 14.86 24.47
N LEU A 344 -12.34 15.50 25.65
CA LEU A 344 -12.89 16.85 25.85
C LEU A 344 -12.13 17.89 25.01
N GLU A 345 -10.82 17.75 24.90
CA GLU A 345 -9.96 18.58 24.06
C GLU A 345 -10.24 18.36 22.57
N VAL A 346 -10.26 17.10 22.10
CA VAL A 346 -10.58 16.76 20.71
C VAL A 346 -12.01 17.19 20.33
N ALA A 347 -12.98 17.11 21.25
CA ALA A 347 -14.35 17.58 21.04
C ALA A 347 -14.46 19.11 20.89
N LEU A 348 -13.48 19.88 21.37
CA LEU A 348 -13.44 21.35 21.30
C LEU A 348 -12.50 21.89 20.22
N LEU A 349 -11.41 21.18 19.91
CA LEU A 349 -10.30 21.68 19.07
C LEU A 349 -10.00 20.81 17.84
N GLY A 350 -10.47 19.56 17.79
CA GLY A 350 -10.16 18.59 16.72
C GLY A 350 -10.90 18.87 15.40
N SER A 351 -10.66 18.02 14.39
CA SER A 351 -11.39 18.10 13.11
C SER A 351 -12.90 17.85 13.30
N SER A 352 -13.74 18.29 12.36
CA SER A 352 -15.19 18.11 12.44
C SER A 352 -15.64 16.63 12.51
N LEU A 353 -14.82 15.70 12.00
CA LEU A 353 -15.06 14.26 12.11
C LEU A 353 -14.55 13.70 13.45
N ALA A 354 -13.36 14.13 13.90
CA ALA A 354 -12.81 13.74 15.20
C ALA A 354 -13.69 14.24 16.36
N GLN A 355 -14.20 15.47 16.30
CA GLN A 355 -15.15 16.05 17.25
C GLN A 355 -16.42 15.18 17.41
N LYS A 356 -17.05 14.79 16.28
CA LYS A 356 -18.26 13.93 16.30
C LYS A 356 -18.00 12.58 16.97
N ARG A 357 -16.85 11.96 16.68
CA ARG A 357 -16.42 10.69 17.31
C ARG A 357 -16.12 10.86 18.80
N ALA A 358 -15.42 11.93 19.18
CA ALA A 358 -15.08 12.22 20.57
C ALA A 358 -16.32 12.49 21.42
N LEU A 359 -17.28 13.28 20.92
CA LEU A 359 -18.58 13.50 21.56
C LEU A 359 -19.35 12.19 21.75
N LYS A 360 -19.30 11.26 20.78
CA LYS A 360 -19.97 9.96 20.89
C LYS A 360 -19.33 9.06 21.93
N LEU A 361 -17.99 9.02 21.99
CA LEU A 361 -17.24 8.33 23.04
C LEU A 361 -17.57 8.90 24.43
N LEU A 362 -17.55 10.23 24.59
CA LEU A 362 -17.91 10.92 25.83
C LEU A 362 -19.35 10.61 26.27
N GLN A 363 -20.29 10.47 25.33
CA GLN A 363 -21.64 10.01 25.63
C GLN A 363 -21.63 8.62 26.28
N TRP A 364 -20.93 7.64 25.69
CA TRP A 364 -20.86 6.29 26.26
C TRP A 364 -20.19 6.26 27.65
N PHE A 365 -19.14 7.06 27.88
CA PHE A 365 -18.54 7.21 29.22
C PHE A 365 -19.52 7.80 30.24
N LYS A 366 -20.33 8.79 29.84
CA LYS A 366 -21.38 9.35 30.70
C LYS A 366 -22.45 8.31 31.01
N ASP A 367 -22.97 7.62 29.99
CA ASP A 367 -24.07 6.67 30.11
C ASP A 367 -23.66 5.48 31.00
N GLU A 368 -22.43 4.98 30.86
CA GLU A 368 -21.89 3.92 31.73
C GLU A 368 -21.73 4.39 33.18
N ARG A 369 -21.31 5.64 33.42
CA ARG A 369 -21.23 6.21 34.77
C ARG A 369 -22.60 6.33 35.42
N GLN A 370 -23.63 6.71 34.66
CA GLN A 370 -25.01 6.80 35.15
C GLN A 370 -25.59 5.40 35.43
N ALA A 371 -25.36 4.43 34.56
CA ALA A 371 -25.76 3.03 34.78
C ALA A 371 -25.15 2.45 36.06
N LYS A 372 -23.88 2.78 36.36
CA LYS A 372 -23.19 2.39 37.61
C LYS A 372 -23.65 3.14 38.87
N MET A 373 -24.36 4.27 38.75
CA MET A 373 -24.83 5.06 39.89
C MET A 373 -26.26 4.69 40.36
N GLY A 374 -27.10 4.15 39.48
CA GLY A 374 -28.42 3.61 39.81
C GLY A 374 -29.48 4.64 40.28
N PRO A 375 -30.78 4.28 40.31
CA PRO A 375 -31.86 5.22 40.65
C PRO A 375 -31.88 5.70 42.12
N HIS A 376 -31.12 5.04 43.00
CA HIS A 376 -31.20 5.23 44.46
C HIS A 376 -30.07 6.10 45.05
N SER A 377 -29.16 6.61 44.20
CA SER A 377 -28.11 7.56 44.58
C SER A 377 -28.62 9.01 44.63
N GLY A 378 -29.78 9.23 45.25
CA GLY A 378 -30.15 10.56 45.74
C GLY A 378 -29.26 10.94 46.94
N PRO A 379 -29.23 12.23 47.34
CA PRO A 379 -28.58 12.63 48.59
C PRO A 379 -29.37 12.04 49.77
N GLN A 380 -29.03 10.82 50.17
CA GLN A 380 -29.55 10.26 51.41
C GLN A 380 -29.03 11.12 52.55
N THR A 381 -29.94 11.85 53.19
CA THR A 381 -29.75 12.43 54.53
C THR A 381 -29.71 11.32 55.57
N ALA A 382 -28.70 10.44 55.43
CA ALA A 382 -28.40 9.41 56.39
C ALA A 382 -28.07 10.09 57.72
N ARG A 383 -28.93 9.87 58.72
CA ARG A 383 -28.62 10.18 60.12
C ARG A 383 -27.25 9.62 60.46
N PHE A 384 -26.42 10.43 61.09
CA PHE A 384 -25.07 10.08 61.51
C PHE A 384 -25.05 8.76 62.29
N ALA A 385 -24.57 7.69 61.64
CA ALA A 385 -24.08 6.49 62.28
C ALA A 385 -22.56 6.49 62.15
N ILE A 386 -21.86 6.40 63.27
CA ILE A 386 -20.41 6.55 63.34
C ILE A 386 -19.74 5.27 62.81
N GLY A 387 -18.82 5.41 61.86
CA GLY A 387 -17.81 4.40 61.56
C GLY A 387 -17.97 3.59 60.27
N SER A 388 -17.72 4.20 59.10
CA SER A 388 -16.99 3.61 57.96
C SER A 388 -16.88 4.59 56.78
N PRO A 389 -15.66 4.97 56.33
CA PRO A 389 -15.48 5.85 55.19
C PRO A 389 -15.18 5.06 53.91
N LEU A 390 -16.17 4.84 53.04
CA LEU A 390 -15.93 4.32 51.68
C LEU A 390 -16.77 5.06 50.63
N GLY A 391 -16.27 6.23 50.24
CA GLY A 391 -16.90 7.14 49.30
C GLY A 391 -16.14 8.45 49.25
N SER A 392 -14.96 8.45 48.62
CA SER A 392 -14.09 9.62 48.57
C SER A 392 -14.83 10.82 47.97
N PRO A 393 -14.97 11.93 48.71
CA PRO A 393 -15.48 13.18 48.14
C PRO A 393 -14.54 13.62 47.02
N VAL A 394 -15.10 14.14 45.92
CA VAL A 394 -14.29 14.74 44.84
C VAL A 394 -13.40 15.82 45.46
N ASN A 395 -12.08 15.63 45.36
CA ASN A 395 -11.11 16.52 45.96
C ASN A 395 -11.30 17.94 45.40
N PRO A 396 -11.56 18.96 46.25
CA PRO A 396 -11.87 20.30 45.76
C PRO A 396 -10.73 20.91 44.92
N ARG A 397 -9.48 20.47 45.13
CA ARG A 397 -8.33 20.86 44.29
C ARG A 397 -8.45 20.33 42.86
N GLU A 398 -8.81 19.05 42.69
CA GLU A 398 -9.03 18.42 41.37
C GLU A 398 -10.21 19.07 40.65
N ALA A 399 -11.31 19.34 41.36
CA ALA A 399 -12.47 20.05 40.80
C ALA A 399 -12.11 21.47 40.33
N GLN A 400 -11.26 22.18 41.06
CA GLN A 400 -10.79 23.52 40.69
C GLN A 400 -9.80 23.48 39.52
N GLN A 401 -8.92 22.47 39.47
CA GLN A 401 -8.01 22.22 38.36
C GLN A 401 -8.78 21.89 37.07
N GLY A 402 -9.79 21.03 37.13
CA GLY A 402 -10.69 20.72 36.01
C GLY A 402 -11.46 21.95 35.51
N LYS A 403 -11.97 22.80 36.41
CA LYS A 403 -12.58 24.09 36.03
C LYS A 403 -11.60 25.01 35.30
N LYS A 404 -10.34 25.08 35.75
CA LYS A 404 -9.28 25.89 35.10
C LYS A 404 -8.93 25.33 33.71
N MET A 405 -8.77 24.02 33.58
CA MET A 405 -8.51 23.35 32.30
C MET A 405 -9.65 23.61 31.29
N MET A 406 -10.90 23.39 31.70
CA MET A 406 -12.06 23.63 30.83
C MET A 406 -12.14 25.10 30.36
N LYS A 407 -11.90 26.07 31.26
CA LYS A 407 -11.87 27.49 30.89
C LYS A 407 -10.79 27.81 29.85
N ASN A 408 -9.63 27.17 29.93
CA ASN A 408 -8.55 27.35 28.95
C ASN A 408 -8.92 26.73 27.59
N LEU A 409 -9.44 25.49 27.58
CA LEU A 409 -9.87 24.80 26.35
C LEU A 409 -10.97 25.57 25.61
N VAL A 410 -11.98 26.07 26.32
CA VAL A 410 -13.03 26.92 25.72
C VAL A 410 -12.44 28.20 25.12
N LYS A 411 -11.47 28.83 25.79
CA LYS A 411 -10.78 30.03 25.26
C LYS A 411 -9.98 29.71 23.98
N GLN A 412 -9.25 28.60 23.95
CA GLN A 412 -8.52 28.14 22.76
C GLN A 412 -9.46 27.79 21.61
N SER A 413 -10.57 27.11 21.89
CA SER A 413 -11.59 26.77 20.88
C SER A 413 -12.21 28.02 20.26
N LEU A 414 -12.52 29.04 21.08
CA LEU A 414 -12.98 30.34 20.59
C LEU A 414 -11.95 31.00 19.66
N TYR A 415 -10.67 31.01 20.04
CA TYR A 415 -9.60 31.56 19.17
C TYR A 415 -9.45 30.77 17.86
N LYS A 416 -9.34 29.44 17.90
CA LYS A 416 -9.22 28.60 16.68
C LYS A 416 -10.43 28.76 15.75
N ASN A 417 -11.64 28.88 16.31
CA ASN A 417 -12.85 29.14 15.53
C ASN A 417 -12.84 30.55 14.89
N MET A 418 -12.48 31.58 15.65
CA MET A 418 -12.34 32.95 15.13
C MET A 418 -11.27 33.05 14.05
N GLU A 419 -10.15 32.34 14.21
CA GLU A 419 -9.11 32.24 13.19
C GLU A 419 -9.61 31.55 11.92
N MET A 420 -10.32 30.42 12.03
CA MET A 420 -10.93 29.74 10.88
C MET A 420 -11.93 30.64 10.13
N ILE A 421 -12.79 31.37 10.86
CA ILE A 421 -13.74 32.33 10.30
C ILE A 421 -12.98 33.45 9.56
N THR A 422 -11.92 33.99 10.17
CA THR A 422 -11.09 35.06 9.58
C THR A 422 -10.38 34.59 8.32
N ARG A 423 -9.74 33.41 8.35
CA ARG A 423 -9.09 32.78 7.19
C ARG A 423 -10.09 32.59 6.05
N ARG A 424 -11.32 32.12 6.34
CA ARG A 424 -12.40 31.97 5.34
C ARG A 424 -12.86 33.30 4.75
N ALA A 425 -13.06 34.33 5.57
CA ALA A 425 -13.42 35.67 5.09
C ALA A 425 -12.31 36.27 4.19
N SER A 426 -11.04 36.06 4.55
CA SER A 426 -9.89 36.55 3.77
C SER A 426 -9.62 35.77 2.47
N ALA A 427 -10.15 34.54 2.32
CA ALA A 427 -9.91 33.67 1.17
C ALA A 427 -10.70 34.06 -0.10
N SER A 428 -11.44 35.18 -0.08
CA SER A 428 -12.34 35.63 -1.15
C SER A 428 -11.69 35.90 -2.52
N GLY A 429 -10.35 35.91 -2.62
CA GLY A 429 -9.63 36.10 -3.89
C GLY A 429 -9.19 34.80 -4.59
N ASP A 430 -9.06 33.68 -3.88
CA ASP A 430 -8.45 32.43 -4.39
C ASP A 430 -9.43 31.25 -4.32
N SER A 431 -10.09 30.97 -5.44
CA SER A 431 -11.09 29.90 -5.59
C SER A 431 -10.57 28.49 -5.19
N SER A 432 -9.27 28.23 -5.33
CA SER A 432 -8.63 26.98 -4.92
C SER A 432 -8.50 26.84 -3.40
N LYS A 433 -8.13 27.92 -2.68
CA LYS A 433 -8.03 27.95 -1.21
C LYS A 433 -9.40 27.86 -0.55
N LEU A 434 -10.44 28.40 -1.18
CA LEU A 434 -11.81 28.33 -0.67
C LEU A 434 -12.31 26.87 -0.59
N LYS A 435 -11.98 26.02 -1.58
CA LYS A 435 -12.43 24.61 -1.63
C LYS A 435 -11.87 23.77 -0.48
N SER A 436 -10.58 23.86 -0.17
CA SER A 436 -9.98 23.13 0.96
C SER A 436 -10.53 23.60 2.31
N LEU A 437 -10.76 24.91 2.46
CA LEU A 437 -11.37 25.51 3.66
C LEU A 437 -12.85 25.17 3.86
N ILE A 438 -13.58 24.79 2.80
CA ILE A 438 -14.99 24.38 2.87
C ILE A 438 -15.12 22.87 3.15
N ILE A 439 -14.25 22.04 2.54
CA ILE A 439 -14.28 20.57 2.71
C ILE A 439 -14.12 20.16 4.19
N SER A 440 -13.33 20.89 4.98
CA SER A 440 -13.17 20.64 6.43
C SER A 440 -14.47 20.75 7.25
N THR A 441 -15.52 21.37 6.69
CA THR A 441 -16.87 21.46 7.28
C THR A 441 -18.00 20.89 6.43
N SER A 442 -17.72 20.45 5.19
CA SER A 442 -18.74 19.94 4.29
C SER A 442 -19.18 18.55 4.73
N SER A 443 -20.23 18.51 5.56
CA SER A 443 -20.90 17.27 5.96
C SER A 443 -21.69 16.70 4.78
N LYS A 444 -21.01 16.05 3.84
CA LYS A 444 -21.66 15.06 2.97
C LYS A 444 -21.83 13.77 3.76
N SER A 445 -23.04 13.55 4.23
CA SER A 445 -23.48 12.27 4.79
C SER A 445 -23.36 11.18 3.74
N LEU A 446 -22.39 10.28 3.91
CA LEU A 446 -22.53 8.92 3.39
C LEU A 446 -23.63 8.22 4.20
N PRO A 447 -24.61 7.57 3.55
CA PRO A 447 -25.61 6.79 4.25
C PRO A 447 -25.01 5.47 4.72
N TYR A 448 -25.07 5.25 6.04
CA TYR A 448 -24.83 4.00 6.79
C TYR A 448 -23.55 3.20 6.49
#